data_AF-A0A3L7PMN9-F1
#
_entry.id   AF-A0A3L7PMN9-F1
#
_cell.length_a   1.000
_cell.length_b   1.000
_cell.length_c   1.000
_cell.angle_alpha   90.00
_cell.angle_beta   90.00
_cell.angle_gamma   90.00
#
_symmetry.space_group_name_H-M   'P 1'
#
loop_
_entity.id
_entity.type
_entity.pdbx_description
1 polymer ?
#
loop_
_entity_poly.entity_id
_entity_poly.type
_entity_poly.pdbx_seq_one_letter_code
_entity_poly.pdbx_strand_id
1 'polypeptide(L)'
;MSCVVITLAAALCLSAMAPPNQAEPLPPKSVDPQPSQLTVSPATRAASESALKSLAAHPAWLRRMIATMRLERTGEVAVRERLNALALDSDPRVRSSAILALARTGAPPITLLAESEDDPRVIRTMLRCGWAVPADRVDRGARVLAKASEGTDRLLAVELIGALEAQGRSDRKLTEFGKDTLASVIARLDRDDGGALSPRIAAITGARDTRVGWKWRSWLDRNRASMRIDAAALIGPKVAVVQNAIAQLDDAAFVRFTAALDELFRKPIDLAVAIDCTASMSAEIAAAQAGIDDLMRFVNAVTGGMRVAIVGFRDQQDEFQLMGWDFTTDPTEARTRIWKLSADGGGDEPEMVYEAMRMAYGKFTWRTEAQEVMVLIGDAPPHPGWGIRTVEMSQAAHAHGITTYVISARSITKTEEVKHFPEIARMGGGRVIRLSERNNLVAELAGIALSDTWHDQIVGVFERYLQLCR
;
A
#
# COMPACT_ATOMS: atom_id res chain seq x y z
N MET A 1 48.64 30.87 33.62
CA MET A 1 50.06 31.07 33.25
C MET A 1 50.53 29.80 32.57
N SER A 2 50.97 29.73 31.32
CA SER A 2 51.00 30.68 30.20
C SER A 2 51.23 29.85 28.94
N CYS A 3 50.57 30.26 27.85
CA CYS A 3 50.97 30.32 26.43
C CYS A 3 52.04 29.33 25.89
N VAL A 4 51.99 28.86 24.64
CA VAL A 4 52.15 29.68 23.43
C VAL A 4 51.82 28.82 22.18
N VAL A 5 51.17 29.47 21.22
CA VAL A 5 50.94 29.09 19.82
C VAL A 5 52.26 28.95 19.05
N ILE A 6 52.43 27.90 18.25
CA ILE A 6 53.47 27.85 17.21
C ILE A 6 52.84 27.56 15.85
N THR A 7 52.81 28.61 15.04
CA THR A 7 52.73 28.57 13.57
C THR A 7 54.11 28.23 13.04
N LEU A 8 54.23 27.31 12.07
CA LEU A 8 55.38 27.31 11.16
C LEU A 8 55.02 26.77 9.78
N ALA A 9 55.23 27.63 8.79
CA ALA A 9 55.28 27.32 7.37
C ALA A 9 56.73 26.98 6.96
N ALA A 10 56.90 26.01 6.05
CA ALA A 10 58.06 25.86 5.15
C ALA A 10 57.66 24.83 4.07
N ALA A 11 57.45 25.23 2.81
CA ALA A 11 58.46 25.35 1.74
C ALA A 11 58.99 23.97 1.30
N LEU A 12 58.49 23.47 0.15
CA LEU A 12 59.13 23.54 -1.18
C LEU A 12 60.12 22.40 -1.44
N CYS A 13 59.70 21.46 -2.30
CA CYS A 13 60.57 20.79 -3.26
C CYS A 13 59.78 20.61 -4.56
N LEU A 14 60.04 21.49 -5.53
CA LEU A 14 59.68 21.29 -6.93
C LEU A 14 60.64 20.27 -7.55
N SER A 15 60.09 19.37 -8.37
CA SER A 15 60.83 18.73 -9.46
C SER A 15 59.88 18.68 -10.65
N ALA A 16 60.26 19.41 -11.70
CA ALA A 16 59.49 19.62 -12.91
C ALA A 16 59.79 18.55 -13.95
N MET A 17 58.76 18.01 -14.60
CA MET A 17 58.86 17.43 -15.96
C MET A 17 57.55 17.64 -16.75
N ALA A 18 57.70 18.42 -17.84
CA ALA A 18 56.98 18.50 -19.12
C ALA A 18 55.43 18.59 -19.19
N PRO A 19 54.87 19.47 -20.05
CA PRO A 19 53.43 19.70 -20.15
C PRO A 19 52.75 18.71 -21.11
N PRO A 20 51.56 18.17 -20.79
CA PRO A 20 50.70 17.55 -21.79
C PRO A 20 49.74 18.60 -22.38
N ASN A 21 49.81 18.70 -23.71
CA ASN A 21 48.78 19.08 -24.69
C ASN A 21 47.61 19.97 -24.23
N GLN A 22 47.51 21.15 -24.85
CA GLN A 22 46.34 22.01 -24.81
C GLN A 22 45.11 21.25 -25.34
N ALA A 23 44.17 20.92 -24.45
CA ALA A 23 42.85 20.48 -24.85
C ALA A 23 42.09 21.69 -25.42
N GLU A 24 41.58 21.57 -26.65
CA GLU A 24 40.61 22.50 -27.21
C GLU A 24 39.45 22.74 -26.23
N PRO A 25 38.95 23.97 -26.09
CA PRO A 25 37.76 24.22 -25.30
C PRO A 25 36.57 23.51 -25.96
N LEU A 26 35.96 22.59 -25.22
CA LEU A 26 34.70 21.94 -25.59
C LEU A 26 33.68 23.02 -26.02
N PRO A 27 32.90 22.80 -27.09
CA PRO A 27 31.85 23.72 -27.48
C PRO A 27 30.90 23.94 -26.29
N PRO A 28 30.33 25.15 -26.13
CA PRO A 28 29.43 25.41 -25.02
C PRO A 28 28.33 24.35 -25.02
N LYS A 29 28.14 23.69 -23.87
CA LYS A 29 27.04 22.75 -23.65
C LYS A 29 25.77 23.40 -24.21
N SER A 30 25.11 22.71 -25.13
CA SER A 30 23.75 23.05 -25.55
C SER A 30 22.96 23.28 -24.27
N VAL A 31 22.53 24.53 -24.07
CA VAL A 31 21.57 24.88 -23.03
C VAL A 31 20.37 23.99 -23.31
N ASP A 32 20.10 23.02 -22.45
CA ASP A 32 18.86 22.27 -22.48
C ASP A 32 17.74 23.31 -22.58
N PRO A 33 16.80 23.19 -23.53
CA PRO A 33 15.70 24.12 -23.59
C PRO A 33 15.04 24.11 -22.21
N GLN A 34 14.97 25.28 -21.57
CA GLN A 34 14.12 25.47 -20.40
C GLN A 34 12.79 24.78 -20.70
N PRO A 35 12.20 24.04 -19.75
CA PRO A 35 10.96 23.32 -20.00
C PRO A 35 9.97 24.35 -20.54
N SER A 36 9.66 24.23 -21.83
CA SER A 36 8.65 25.04 -22.47
C SER A 36 7.42 24.84 -21.62
N GLN A 37 6.94 25.91 -20.99
CA GLN A 37 5.59 25.92 -20.44
C GLN A 37 4.66 25.66 -21.62
N LEU A 38 4.40 24.38 -21.88
CA LEU A 38 3.37 23.92 -22.79
C LEU A 38 2.10 24.53 -22.24
N THR A 39 1.67 25.62 -22.87
CA THR A 39 0.40 26.24 -22.58
C THR A 39 -0.66 25.18 -22.83
N VAL A 40 -1.18 24.60 -21.74
CA VAL A 40 -2.20 23.56 -21.79
C VAL A 40 -3.36 24.09 -22.62
N SER A 41 -3.72 23.38 -23.70
CA SER A 41 -4.77 23.87 -24.58
C SER A 41 -6.08 24.02 -23.78
N PRO A 42 -6.88 25.08 -24.02
CA PRO A 42 -8.18 25.24 -23.37
C PRO A 42 -9.08 24.01 -23.51
N ALA A 43 -8.97 23.29 -24.64
CA ALA A 43 -9.69 22.05 -24.89
C ALA A 43 -9.27 20.92 -23.93
N THR A 44 -7.97 20.75 -23.68
CA THR A 44 -7.45 19.74 -22.74
C THR A 44 -7.93 20.02 -21.31
N ARG A 45 -7.94 21.29 -20.90
CA ARG A 45 -8.43 21.69 -19.58
C ARG A 45 -9.93 21.43 -19.44
N ALA A 46 -10.72 21.74 -20.48
CA ALA A 46 -12.16 21.44 -20.50
C ALA A 46 -12.43 19.93 -20.43
N ALA A 47 -11.64 19.11 -21.13
CA ALA A 47 -11.75 17.65 -21.08
C ALA A 47 -11.41 17.10 -19.68
N SER A 48 -10.34 17.60 -19.06
CA SER A 48 -9.95 17.26 -17.68
C SER A 48 -11.06 17.59 -16.67
N GLU A 49 -11.68 18.77 -16.82
CA GLU A 49 -12.80 19.18 -15.97
C GLU A 49 -14.05 18.30 -16.20
N SER A 50 -14.34 17.93 -17.45
CA SER A 50 -15.43 17.00 -17.77
C SER A 50 -15.19 15.61 -17.17
N ALA A 51 -13.96 15.10 -17.24
CA ALA A 51 -13.56 13.83 -16.65
C ALA A 51 -13.73 13.85 -15.12
N LEU A 52 -13.35 14.95 -14.46
CA LEU A 52 -13.51 15.10 -13.02
C LEU A 52 -14.99 15.18 -12.60
N LYS A 53 -15.83 15.90 -13.36
CA LYS A 53 -17.29 15.92 -13.13
C LYS A 53 -17.90 14.52 -13.29
N SER A 54 -17.50 13.79 -14.32
CA SER A 54 -17.94 12.42 -14.56
C SER A 54 -17.59 11.51 -13.37
N LEU A 55 -16.35 11.56 -12.88
CA LEU A 55 -15.92 10.79 -11.71
C LEU A 55 -16.72 11.16 -10.44
N ALA A 56 -16.90 12.45 -10.16
CA ALA A 56 -17.59 12.94 -8.97
C ALA A 56 -19.09 12.60 -8.94
N ALA A 57 -19.73 12.45 -10.10
CA ALA A 57 -21.14 12.07 -10.21
C ALA A 57 -21.36 10.57 -10.42
N HIS A 58 -20.29 9.77 -10.49
CA HIS A 58 -20.41 8.36 -10.87
C HIS A 58 -21.07 7.51 -9.77
N PRO A 59 -21.90 6.48 -10.09
CA PRO A 59 -22.56 5.63 -9.10
C PRO A 59 -21.61 4.86 -8.17
N ALA A 60 -20.48 4.39 -8.69
CA ALA A 60 -19.45 3.70 -7.90
C ALA A 60 -18.69 4.69 -6.99
N TRP A 61 -18.74 4.43 -5.67
CA TRP A 61 -18.08 5.26 -4.64
C TRP A 61 -16.59 5.45 -4.90
N LEU A 62 -15.90 4.44 -5.43
CA LEU A 62 -14.47 4.47 -5.67
C LEU A 62 -14.08 5.52 -6.72
N ARG A 63 -14.93 5.74 -7.73
CA ARG A 63 -14.72 6.80 -8.72
C ARG A 63 -14.87 8.19 -8.11
N ARG A 64 -15.85 8.35 -7.22
CA ARG A 64 -16.03 9.60 -6.46
C ARG A 64 -14.87 9.84 -5.49
N MET A 65 -14.32 8.80 -4.89
CA MET A 65 -13.09 8.88 -4.08
C MET A 65 -11.88 9.33 -4.91
N ILE A 66 -11.71 8.80 -6.13
CA ILE A 66 -10.66 9.26 -7.05
C ILE A 66 -10.83 10.74 -7.40
N ALA A 67 -12.07 11.23 -7.53
CA ALA A 67 -12.34 12.66 -7.73
C ALA A 67 -11.85 13.50 -6.54
N THR A 68 -12.04 13.06 -5.29
CA THR A 68 -11.49 13.79 -4.13
C THR A 68 -9.96 13.84 -4.15
N MET A 69 -9.31 12.75 -4.58
CA MET A 69 -7.85 12.71 -4.72
C MET A 69 -7.35 13.68 -5.79
N ARG A 70 -8.01 13.76 -6.95
CA ARG A 70 -7.70 14.75 -7.99
C ARG A 70 -7.83 16.19 -7.47
N LEU A 71 -8.78 16.44 -6.59
CA LEU A 71 -9.05 17.74 -5.98
C LEU A 71 -8.04 18.13 -4.88
N GLU A 72 -7.05 17.30 -4.52
CA GLU A 72 -5.96 17.69 -3.61
C GLU A 72 -4.91 18.60 -4.29
N ARG A 73 -5.36 19.54 -5.13
CA ARG A 73 -4.54 20.55 -5.78
C ARG A 73 -4.78 21.90 -5.10
N THR A 74 -3.72 22.62 -4.77
CA THR A 74 -3.81 23.93 -4.11
C THR A 74 -4.09 25.04 -5.12
N GLY A 75 -4.82 26.09 -4.72
CA GLY A 75 -4.93 27.35 -5.46
C GLY A 75 -6.17 27.57 -6.33
N GLU A 76 -7.10 26.60 -6.41
CA GLU A 76 -8.36 26.77 -7.16
C GLU A 76 -9.54 27.01 -6.20
N VAL A 77 -10.19 28.18 -6.30
CA VAL A 77 -11.31 28.58 -5.41
C VAL A 77 -12.47 27.56 -5.45
N ALA A 78 -12.72 26.95 -6.61
CA ALA A 78 -13.78 25.96 -6.81
C ALA A 78 -13.49 24.58 -6.20
N VAL A 79 -12.23 24.26 -5.86
CA VAL A 79 -11.86 22.95 -5.28
C VAL A 79 -12.56 22.73 -3.94
N ARG A 80 -12.61 23.77 -3.09
CA ARG A 80 -13.22 23.68 -1.77
C ARG A 80 -14.71 23.36 -1.84
N GLU A 81 -15.45 24.05 -2.71
CA GLU A 81 -16.89 23.83 -2.85
C GLU A 81 -17.21 22.40 -3.31
N ARG A 82 -16.42 21.88 -4.24
CA ARG A 82 -16.55 20.50 -4.73
C ARG A 82 -16.21 19.46 -3.65
N LEU A 83 -15.15 19.70 -2.89
CA LEU A 83 -14.79 18.83 -1.76
C LEU A 83 -15.83 18.90 -0.65
N ASN A 84 -16.42 20.07 -0.36
CA ASN A 84 -17.52 20.19 0.59
C ASN A 84 -18.75 19.37 0.15
N ALA A 85 -19.08 19.38 -1.15
CA ALA A 85 -20.17 18.55 -1.67
C ALA A 85 -19.86 17.05 -1.51
N LEU A 86 -18.63 16.61 -1.81
CA LEU A 86 -18.20 15.22 -1.63
C LEU A 86 -18.05 14.82 -0.15
N ALA A 87 -17.86 15.77 0.77
CA ALA A 87 -17.87 15.54 2.21
C ALA A 87 -19.29 15.24 2.75
N LEU A 88 -20.33 15.47 1.94
CA LEU A 88 -21.73 15.14 2.22
C LEU A 88 -22.24 13.96 1.36
N ASP A 89 -21.34 13.22 0.72
CA ASP A 89 -21.67 12.05 -0.11
C ASP A 89 -22.41 10.97 0.71
N SER A 90 -23.28 10.19 0.04
CA SER A 90 -23.98 9.08 0.68
C SER A 90 -23.04 7.98 1.17
N ASP A 91 -21.86 7.82 0.56
CA ASP A 91 -20.88 6.81 0.94
C ASP A 91 -19.87 7.38 1.95
N PRO A 92 -19.74 6.78 3.16
CA PRO A 92 -18.80 7.24 4.19
C PRO A 92 -17.34 7.24 3.72
N ARG A 93 -16.94 6.36 2.80
CA ARG A 93 -15.56 6.33 2.28
C ARG A 93 -15.27 7.57 1.44
N VAL A 94 -16.24 8.02 0.65
CA VAL A 94 -16.11 9.25 -0.15
C VAL A 94 -16.05 10.45 0.79
N ARG A 95 -16.93 10.51 1.81
CA ARG A 95 -16.91 11.57 2.83
C ARG A 95 -15.56 11.64 3.54
N SER A 96 -15.04 10.52 4.04
CA SER A 96 -13.73 10.48 4.69
C SER A 96 -12.61 10.92 3.74
N SER A 97 -12.63 10.48 2.48
CA SER A 97 -11.63 10.90 1.50
C SER A 97 -11.67 12.41 1.20
N ALA A 98 -12.86 12.99 1.14
CA ALA A 98 -13.06 14.42 0.95
C ALA A 98 -12.60 15.24 2.16
N ILE A 99 -12.88 14.79 3.38
CA ILE A 99 -12.38 15.42 4.63
C ILE A 99 -10.85 15.40 4.67
N LEU A 100 -10.24 14.27 4.32
CA LEU A 100 -8.79 14.16 4.25
C LEU A 100 -8.20 15.10 3.18
N ALA A 101 -8.85 15.21 2.02
CA ALA A 101 -8.45 16.16 0.97
C ALA A 101 -8.61 17.63 1.41
N LEU A 102 -9.68 17.98 2.14
CA LEU A 102 -9.89 19.31 2.72
C LEU A 102 -8.78 19.64 3.73
N ALA A 103 -8.49 18.72 4.65
CA ALA A 103 -7.42 18.91 5.63
C ALA A 103 -6.06 19.10 4.95
N ARG A 104 -5.78 18.32 3.90
CA ARG A 104 -4.54 18.38 3.11
C ARG A 104 -4.40 19.66 2.28
N THR A 105 -5.51 20.26 1.87
CA THR A 105 -5.52 21.55 1.17
C THR A 105 -5.53 22.74 2.13
N GLY A 106 -5.48 22.50 3.44
CA GLY A 106 -5.53 23.54 4.47
C GLY A 106 -6.91 24.17 4.64
N ALA A 107 -7.96 23.53 4.12
CA ALA A 107 -9.33 24.01 4.31
C ALA A 107 -9.76 23.82 5.77
N PRO A 108 -10.49 24.79 6.35
CA PRO A 108 -11.01 24.67 7.70
C PRO A 108 -12.11 23.59 7.78
N PRO A 109 -12.37 23.05 8.99
CA PRO A 109 -13.44 22.06 9.21
C PRO A 109 -14.82 22.53 8.73
N ILE A 110 -15.66 21.56 8.31
CA ILE A 110 -17.08 21.80 8.02
C ILE A 110 -17.87 21.63 9.33
N THR A 111 -18.30 22.74 9.94
CA THR A 111 -18.97 22.73 11.26
C THR A 111 -20.20 21.82 11.31
N LEU A 112 -21.08 21.93 10.31
CA LEU A 112 -22.31 21.12 10.25
C LEU A 112 -22.02 19.61 10.29
N LEU A 113 -20.95 19.18 9.61
CA LEU A 113 -20.58 17.77 9.54
C LEU A 113 -20.14 17.24 10.91
N ALA A 114 -19.46 18.05 11.72
CA ALA A 114 -19.07 17.67 13.08
C ALA A 114 -20.28 17.42 13.99
N GLU A 115 -21.40 18.08 13.71
CA GLU A 115 -22.63 17.97 14.48
C GLU A 115 -23.53 16.83 13.99
N SER A 116 -23.51 16.51 12.69
CA SER A 116 -24.43 15.56 12.05
C SER A 116 -23.83 14.19 11.72
N GLU A 117 -22.51 14.03 11.66
CA GLU A 117 -21.89 12.76 11.24
C GLU A 117 -22.04 11.66 12.30
N ASP A 118 -22.60 10.51 11.92
CA ASP A 118 -22.76 9.34 12.77
C ASP A 118 -21.82 8.19 12.40
N ASP A 119 -21.25 8.18 11.19
CA ASP A 119 -20.38 7.08 10.76
C ASP A 119 -19.04 7.12 11.51
N PRO A 120 -18.69 6.08 12.29
CA PRO A 120 -17.47 6.08 13.10
C PRO A 120 -16.18 6.21 12.27
N ARG A 121 -16.17 5.75 11.01
CA ARG A 121 -15.00 5.84 10.14
C ARG A 121 -14.78 7.28 9.68
N VAL A 122 -15.86 8.01 9.42
CA VAL A 122 -15.81 9.43 9.06
C VAL A 122 -15.39 10.27 10.26
N ILE A 123 -15.99 10.02 11.43
CA ILE A 123 -15.61 10.67 12.70
C ILE A 123 -14.13 10.44 12.99
N ARG A 124 -13.64 9.20 12.83
CA ARG A 124 -12.22 8.90 12.97
C ARG A 124 -11.39 9.79 12.04
N THR A 125 -11.70 9.83 10.75
CA THR A 125 -10.95 10.66 9.78
C THR A 125 -10.95 12.14 10.17
N MET A 126 -12.08 12.68 10.63
CA MET A 126 -12.16 14.05 11.16
C MET A 126 -11.20 14.26 12.33
N LEU A 127 -11.25 13.37 13.33
CA LEU A 127 -10.38 13.46 14.51
C LEU A 127 -8.89 13.34 14.13
N ARG A 128 -8.53 12.43 13.21
CA ARG A 128 -7.17 12.26 12.68
C ARG A 128 -6.67 13.51 11.94
N CYS A 129 -7.57 14.25 11.30
CA CYS A 129 -7.28 15.53 10.65
C CYS A 129 -7.22 16.71 11.64
N GLY A 130 -7.41 16.46 12.94
CA GLY A 130 -7.48 17.52 13.97
C GLY A 130 -8.78 18.29 13.98
N TRP A 131 -9.82 17.82 13.28
CA TRP A 131 -11.14 18.44 13.32
C TRP A 131 -11.83 18.06 14.63
N ALA A 132 -12.48 19.04 15.26
CA ALA A 132 -13.19 18.83 16.50
C ALA A 132 -14.55 18.17 16.24
N VAL A 133 -14.78 17.01 16.87
CA VAL A 133 -16.09 16.34 16.94
C VAL A 133 -16.57 16.34 18.40
N PRO A 134 -17.86 16.55 18.72
CA PRO A 134 -18.36 16.50 20.09
C PRO A 134 -17.98 15.22 20.84
N ALA A 135 -17.47 15.35 22.07
CA ALA A 135 -16.90 14.23 22.83
C ALA A 135 -17.94 13.15 23.17
N ASP A 136 -19.19 13.56 23.46
CA ASP A 136 -20.32 12.68 23.73
C ASP A 136 -20.67 11.79 22.52
N ARG A 137 -20.51 12.31 21.30
CA ARG A 137 -20.74 11.59 20.06
C ARG A 137 -19.65 10.54 19.83
N VAL A 138 -18.39 10.91 20.08
CA VAL A 138 -17.26 9.97 20.03
C VAL A 138 -17.44 8.86 21.07
N ASP A 139 -17.83 9.20 22.30
CA ASP A 139 -18.10 8.22 23.37
C ASP A 139 -19.21 7.23 22.96
N ARG A 140 -20.37 7.73 22.50
CA ARG A 140 -21.46 6.86 22.02
C ARG A 140 -21.01 5.90 20.93
N GLY A 141 -20.33 6.41 19.90
CA GLY A 141 -19.81 5.60 18.79
C GLY A 141 -18.82 4.53 19.26
N ALA A 142 -17.86 4.91 20.11
CA ALA A 142 -16.87 3.99 20.66
C ALA A 142 -17.52 2.90 21.53
N ARG A 143 -18.54 3.21 22.34
CA ARG A 143 -19.26 2.22 23.14
C ARG A 143 -20.07 1.22 22.32
N VAL A 144 -20.62 1.63 21.18
CA VAL A 144 -21.29 0.73 20.25
C VAL A 144 -20.27 -0.22 19.63
N LEU A 145 -19.19 0.31 19.07
CA LEU A 145 -18.13 -0.45 18.42
C LEU A 145 -17.41 -1.42 19.36
N ALA A 146 -17.17 -1.04 20.61
CA ALA A 146 -16.51 -1.90 21.60
C ALA A 146 -17.28 -3.20 21.92
N LYS A 147 -18.59 -3.22 21.65
CA LYS A 147 -19.48 -4.38 21.81
C LYS A 147 -19.58 -5.25 20.55
N ALA A 148 -19.01 -4.82 19.43
CA ALA A 148 -19.01 -5.60 18.20
C ALA A 148 -18.28 -6.95 18.41
N SER A 149 -18.70 -7.96 17.65
CA SER A 149 -18.03 -9.27 17.64
C SER A 149 -16.65 -9.20 16.99
N GLU A 150 -16.49 -8.35 15.97
CA GLU A 150 -15.26 -8.24 15.20
C GLU A 150 -14.19 -7.40 15.89
N GLY A 151 -12.96 -7.90 15.95
CA GLY A 151 -11.82 -7.16 16.51
C GLY A 151 -11.54 -5.84 15.78
N THR A 152 -11.80 -5.78 14.47
CA THR A 152 -11.63 -4.58 13.63
C THR A 152 -12.45 -3.39 14.11
N ASP A 153 -13.72 -3.61 14.44
CA ASP A 153 -14.64 -2.59 14.95
C ASP A 153 -14.25 -2.16 16.37
N ARG A 154 -13.86 -3.13 17.20
CA ARG A 154 -13.40 -2.84 18.56
C ARG A 154 -12.12 -2.01 18.56
N LEU A 155 -11.21 -2.24 17.62
CA LEU A 155 -10.03 -1.37 17.42
C LEU A 155 -10.41 0.02 16.90
N LEU A 156 -11.44 0.14 16.05
CA LEU A 156 -11.96 1.45 15.64
C LEU A 156 -12.48 2.24 16.86
N ALA A 157 -13.09 1.59 17.85
CA ALA A 157 -13.45 2.25 19.11
C ALA A 157 -12.22 2.81 19.85
N VAL A 158 -11.14 2.03 19.92
CA VAL A 158 -9.87 2.45 20.56
C VAL A 158 -9.26 3.64 19.82
N GLU A 159 -9.27 3.62 18.49
CA GLU A 159 -8.76 4.72 17.65
C GLU A 159 -9.55 6.02 17.86
N LEU A 160 -10.88 5.93 17.96
CA LEU A 160 -11.73 7.09 18.23
C LEU A 160 -11.40 7.73 19.57
N ILE A 161 -11.30 6.92 20.62
CA ILE A 161 -10.98 7.38 21.98
C ILE A 161 -9.57 7.97 22.01
N GLY A 162 -8.59 7.27 21.44
CA GLY A 162 -7.21 7.74 21.42
C GLY A 162 -7.03 9.02 20.61
N ALA A 163 -7.75 9.20 19.50
CA ALA A 163 -7.71 10.45 18.72
C ALA A 163 -8.37 11.61 19.49
N LEU A 164 -9.43 11.36 20.26
CA LEU A 164 -10.03 12.36 21.14
C LEU A 164 -9.09 12.73 22.32
N GLU A 165 -8.41 11.73 22.90
CA GLU A 165 -7.40 11.93 23.95
C GLU A 165 -6.21 12.75 23.43
N ALA A 166 -5.74 12.46 22.21
CA ALA A 166 -4.68 13.19 21.55
C ALA A 166 -5.01 14.68 21.32
N GLN A 167 -6.30 15.02 21.21
CA GLN A 167 -6.78 16.41 21.16
C GLN A 167 -6.95 17.04 22.57
N GLY A 168 -6.69 16.30 23.66
CA GLY A 168 -6.89 16.75 25.04
C GLY A 168 -8.36 16.82 25.45
N ARG A 169 -9.25 16.08 24.77
CA ARG A 169 -10.71 16.18 24.90
C ARG A 169 -11.38 14.91 25.46
N SER A 170 -10.60 13.87 25.73
CA SER A 170 -11.07 12.64 26.38
C SER A 170 -11.01 12.79 27.90
N ASP A 171 -12.01 12.25 28.61
CA ASP A 171 -11.95 12.12 30.06
C ASP A 171 -11.25 10.82 30.50
N ARG A 172 -10.86 10.74 31.78
CA ARG A 172 -10.14 9.59 32.33
C ARG A 172 -10.93 8.28 32.20
N LYS A 173 -12.26 8.30 32.38
CA LYS A 173 -13.07 7.08 32.34
C LYS A 173 -13.14 6.52 30.92
N LEU A 174 -13.27 7.41 29.92
CA LEU A 174 -13.29 7.03 28.51
C LEU A 174 -11.94 6.51 28.05
N THR A 175 -10.84 7.15 28.46
CA THR A 175 -9.49 6.66 28.15
C THR A 175 -9.23 5.27 28.75
N GLU A 176 -9.60 5.03 30.01
CA GLU A 176 -9.46 3.68 30.61
C GLU A 176 -10.34 2.65 29.91
N PHE A 177 -11.57 3.01 29.52
CA PHE A 177 -12.43 2.15 28.70
C PHE A 177 -11.79 1.78 27.35
N GLY A 178 -11.09 2.71 26.71
CA GLY A 178 -10.33 2.44 25.49
C GLY A 178 -9.20 1.43 25.71
N LYS A 179 -8.43 1.58 26.80
CA LYS A 179 -7.38 0.62 27.17
C LYS A 179 -7.93 -0.77 27.48
N ASP A 180 -9.05 -0.86 28.21
CA ASP A 180 -9.69 -2.13 28.51
C ASP A 180 -10.22 -2.81 27.24
N THR A 181 -10.77 -2.03 26.31
CA THR A 181 -11.22 -2.53 25.00
C THR A 181 -10.03 -3.10 24.21
N LEU A 182 -8.92 -2.37 24.15
CA LEU A 182 -7.68 -2.82 23.50
C LEU A 182 -7.13 -4.10 24.13
N ALA A 183 -7.03 -4.15 25.47
CA ALA A 183 -6.59 -5.33 26.20
C ALA A 183 -7.48 -6.55 25.88
N SER A 184 -8.80 -6.33 25.80
CA SER A 184 -9.75 -7.39 25.48
C SER A 184 -9.69 -7.86 24.02
N VAL A 185 -9.29 -7.00 23.07
CA VAL A 185 -8.98 -7.44 21.69
C VAL A 185 -7.72 -8.30 21.71
N ILE A 186 -6.63 -7.81 22.31
CA ILE A 186 -5.35 -8.52 22.37
C ILE A 186 -5.49 -9.90 23.06
N ALA A 187 -6.23 -9.97 24.16
CA ALA A 187 -6.44 -11.20 24.92
C ALA A 187 -7.20 -12.28 24.12
N ARG A 188 -7.96 -11.90 23.09
CA ARG A 188 -8.76 -12.80 22.25
C ARG A 188 -8.09 -13.15 20.91
N LEU A 189 -6.90 -12.59 20.62
CA LEU A 189 -6.19 -12.88 19.37
C LEU A 189 -5.89 -14.38 19.25
N ASP A 190 -6.48 -14.98 18.22
CA ASP A 190 -6.11 -16.29 17.73
C ASP A 190 -4.98 -16.20 16.69
N ARG A 191 -4.76 -17.27 15.93
CA ARG A 191 -3.71 -17.33 14.91
C ARG A 191 -4.03 -16.37 13.75
N ASP A 192 -5.27 -16.32 13.30
CA ASP A 192 -5.73 -15.59 12.12
C ASP A 192 -5.81 -14.07 12.43
N ASP A 193 -6.37 -13.72 13.58
CA ASP A 193 -6.43 -12.35 14.07
C ASP A 193 -5.02 -11.79 14.37
N GLY A 194 -4.12 -12.66 14.81
CA GLY A 194 -2.74 -12.32 15.15
C GLY A 194 -1.94 -11.73 13.99
N GLY A 195 -2.25 -12.10 12.73
CA GLY A 195 -1.65 -11.48 11.55
C GLY A 195 -2.43 -10.26 11.09
N ALA A 196 -3.76 -10.37 11.00
CA ALA A 196 -4.61 -9.33 10.44
C ALA A 196 -4.68 -8.04 11.28
N LEU A 197 -4.78 -8.16 12.60
CA LEU A 197 -4.95 -7.02 13.52
C LEU A 197 -3.62 -6.47 14.05
N SER A 198 -2.53 -7.24 13.97
CA SER A 198 -1.23 -6.88 14.56
C SER A 198 -0.66 -5.55 14.07
N PRO A 199 -0.69 -5.19 12.77
CA PRO A 199 -0.23 -3.88 12.33
C PRO A 199 -0.99 -2.73 12.97
N ARG A 200 -2.32 -2.88 13.16
CA ARG A 200 -3.16 -1.87 13.81
C ARG A 200 -2.86 -1.77 15.30
N ILE A 201 -2.66 -2.91 15.98
CA ILE A 201 -2.30 -2.93 17.40
C ILE A 201 -0.91 -2.30 17.60
N ALA A 202 0.06 -2.60 16.74
CA ALA A 202 1.38 -1.98 16.75
C ALA A 202 1.29 -0.46 16.59
N ALA A 203 0.51 0.02 15.63
CA ALA A 203 0.25 1.45 15.47
C ALA A 203 -0.39 2.06 16.73
N ILE A 204 -1.45 1.46 17.27
CA ILE A 204 -2.16 1.96 18.46
C ILE A 204 -1.28 1.96 19.72
N THR A 205 -0.32 1.05 19.84
CA THR A 205 0.47 0.88 21.08
C THR A 205 1.89 1.44 20.99
N GLY A 206 2.38 1.73 19.78
CA GLY A 206 3.79 2.01 19.51
C GLY A 206 4.71 0.78 19.67
N ALA A 207 4.16 -0.41 19.92
CA ALA A 207 4.94 -1.63 20.09
C ALA A 207 5.38 -2.22 18.74
N ARG A 208 6.42 -3.07 18.76
CA ARG A 208 6.88 -3.78 17.57
C ARG A 208 5.78 -4.71 17.06
N ASP A 209 5.47 -4.61 15.77
CA ASP A 209 4.57 -5.52 15.06
C ASP A 209 5.12 -6.96 15.14
N THR A 210 4.40 -7.84 15.83
CA THR A 210 4.83 -9.24 16.04
C THR A 210 4.17 -10.23 15.08
N ARG A 211 3.06 -9.85 14.44
CA ARG A 211 2.19 -10.65 13.56
C ARG A 211 1.74 -11.99 14.13
N VAL A 212 1.85 -12.16 15.45
CA VAL A 212 1.62 -13.43 16.14
C VAL A 212 0.80 -13.19 17.40
N GLY A 213 -0.41 -13.76 17.45
CA GLY A 213 -1.38 -13.50 18.52
C GLY A 213 -0.87 -13.83 19.93
N TRP A 214 -0.15 -14.95 20.11
CA TRP A 214 0.38 -15.30 21.45
C TRP A 214 1.48 -14.33 21.92
N LYS A 215 2.30 -13.79 21.01
CA LYS A 215 3.32 -12.79 21.35
C LYS A 215 2.67 -11.50 21.83
N TRP A 216 1.55 -11.11 21.22
CA TRP A 216 0.72 -9.99 21.69
C TRP A 216 0.11 -10.25 23.07
N ARG A 217 -0.41 -11.46 23.33
CA ARG A 217 -0.91 -11.83 24.66
C ARG A 217 0.19 -11.73 25.73
N SER A 218 1.38 -12.28 25.47
CA SER A 218 2.54 -12.12 26.36
C SER A 218 3.06 -10.68 26.47
N TRP A 219 2.87 -9.85 25.43
CA TRP A 219 3.15 -8.42 25.51
C TRP A 219 2.14 -7.73 26.43
N LEU A 220 0.84 -8.04 26.31
CA LEU A 220 -0.19 -7.49 27.17
C LEU A 220 0.06 -7.82 28.64
N ASP A 221 0.40 -9.07 28.96
CA ASP A 221 0.69 -9.49 30.34
C ASP A 221 1.82 -8.66 30.98
N ARG A 222 2.83 -8.29 30.19
CA ARG A 222 3.97 -7.49 30.65
C ARG A 222 3.69 -5.99 30.71
N ASN A 223 2.75 -5.49 29.91
CA ASN A 223 2.54 -4.05 29.70
C ASN A 223 1.17 -3.55 30.18
N ARG A 224 0.30 -4.40 30.72
CA ARG A 224 -1.10 -4.03 31.04
C ARG A 224 -1.23 -2.77 31.91
N ALA A 225 -0.38 -2.65 32.93
CA ALA A 225 -0.42 -1.50 33.86
C ALA A 225 0.14 -0.21 33.25
N SER A 226 1.07 -0.31 32.30
CA SER A 226 1.75 0.81 31.64
C SER A 226 1.23 1.09 30.23
N MET A 227 0.22 0.34 29.76
CA MET A 227 -0.28 0.41 28.40
C MET A 227 -0.86 1.80 28.10
N ARG A 228 -0.43 2.36 26.98
CA ARG A 228 -0.91 3.64 26.46
C ARG A 228 -1.41 3.46 25.04
N ILE A 229 -2.37 4.31 24.66
CA ILE A 229 -2.75 4.49 23.28
C ILE A 229 -1.84 5.58 22.72
N ASP A 230 -1.11 5.27 21.66
CA ASP A 230 -0.21 6.18 20.98
C ASP A 230 -1.01 7.20 20.16
N ALA A 231 -1.21 8.37 20.78
CA ALA A 231 -1.84 9.53 20.17
C ALA A 231 -1.19 9.95 18.83
N ALA A 232 0.14 9.81 18.71
CA ALA A 232 0.87 10.21 17.51
C ALA A 232 0.64 9.26 16.33
N ALA A 233 0.34 7.99 16.61
CA ALA A 233 -0.07 7.05 15.58
C ALA A 233 -1.51 7.29 15.09
N LEU A 234 -2.33 7.98 15.90
CA LEU A 234 -3.74 8.23 15.60
C LEU A 234 -3.96 9.57 14.91
N ILE A 235 -3.22 10.62 15.28
CA ILE A 235 -3.22 11.89 14.54
C ILE A 235 -2.12 11.79 13.49
N GLY A 236 -2.49 11.72 12.21
CA GLY A 236 -1.52 11.64 11.12
C GLY A 236 -0.47 12.76 11.23
N PRO A 237 0.80 12.48 10.91
CA PRO A 237 1.85 13.48 11.05
C PRO A 237 1.47 14.74 10.26
N LYS A 238 1.69 15.93 10.83
CA LYS A 238 1.57 17.23 10.14
C LYS A 238 2.70 17.36 9.12
N VAL A 239 2.79 16.44 8.16
CA VAL A 239 3.79 16.48 7.09
C VAL A 239 3.34 17.53 6.08
N ALA A 240 4.30 18.23 5.48
CA ALA A 240 4.05 19.00 4.28
C ALA A 240 3.36 18.09 3.26
N VAL A 241 2.16 18.48 2.83
CA VAL A 241 1.30 17.67 1.98
C VAL A 241 1.97 17.52 0.62
N VAL A 242 2.62 16.36 0.40
CA VAL A 242 2.98 15.95 -0.95
C VAL A 242 1.67 15.64 -1.66
N GLN A 243 1.41 16.32 -2.78
CA GLN A 243 0.25 16.04 -3.62
C GLN A 243 0.23 14.55 -3.98
N ASN A 244 -0.92 13.89 -3.89
CA ASN A 244 -1.01 12.49 -4.28
C ASN A 244 -0.77 12.30 -5.80
N ALA A 245 -0.44 11.08 -6.23
CA ALA A 245 -0.09 10.76 -7.61
C ALA A 245 -1.16 11.15 -8.66
N ILE A 246 -2.45 11.25 -8.28
CA ILE A 246 -3.54 11.69 -9.17
C ILE A 246 -3.62 13.21 -9.25
N ALA A 247 -3.40 13.91 -8.14
CA ALA A 247 -3.32 15.37 -8.12
C ALA A 247 -2.12 15.89 -8.93
N GLN A 248 -1.02 15.12 -8.97
CA GLN A 248 0.19 15.46 -9.73
C GLN A 248 0.06 15.33 -11.25
N LEU A 249 -0.94 14.60 -11.76
CA LEU A 249 -1.13 14.45 -13.20
C LEU A 249 -1.41 15.80 -13.88
N ASP A 250 -0.80 16.05 -15.04
CA ASP A 250 -1.27 17.12 -15.92
C ASP A 250 -2.68 16.80 -16.45
N ASP A 251 -3.33 17.78 -17.08
CA ASP A 251 -4.71 17.61 -17.56
C ASP A 251 -4.83 16.54 -18.65
N ALA A 252 -3.84 16.38 -19.53
CA ALA A 252 -3.86 15.37 -20.58
C ALA A 252 -3.66 13.96 -20.01
N ALA A 253 -2.71 13.81 -19.07
CA ALA A 253 -2.46 12.57 -18.36
C ALA A 253 -3.66 12.16 -17.51
N PHE A 254 -4.33 13.11 -16.86
CA PHE A 254 -5.55 12.82 -16.12
C PHE A 254 -6.68 12.30 -17.02
N VAL A 255 -6.89 12.89 -18.20
CA VAL A 255 -7.87 12.37 -19.16
C VAL A 255 -7.51 10.94 -19.59
N ARG A 256 -6.25 10.66 -19.94
CA ARG A 256 -5.80 9.30 -20.29
C ARG A 256 -5.97 8.31 -19.14
N PHE A 257 -5.68 8.74 -17.91
CA PHE A 257 -5.89 7.94 -16.70
C PHE A 257 -7.37 7.57 -16.52
N THR A 258 -8.28 8.55 -16.66
CA THR A 258 -9.72 8.26 -16.53
C THR A 258 -10.24 7.32 -17.61
N ALA A 259 -9.72 7.42 -18.84
CA ALA A 259 -10.05 6.48 -19.91
C ALA A 259 -9.51 5.06 -19.63
N ALA A 260 -8.29 4.96 -19.09
CA ALA A 260 -7.72 3.67 -18.68
C ALA A 260 -8.51 3.05 -17.51
N LEU A 261 -8.98 3.85 -16.56
CA LEU A 261 -9.89 3.38 -15.50
C LEU A 261 -11.20 2.82 -16.08
N ASP A 262 -11.78 3.46 -17.10
CA ASP A 262 -12.98 2.95 -17.75
C ASP A 262 -12.77 1.58 -18.40
N GLU A 263 -11.61 1.35 -19.01
CA GLU A 263 -11.25 0.07 -19.58
C GLU A 263 -11.03 -1.00 -18.51
N LEU A 264 -10.23 -0.66 -17.49
CA LEU A 264 -9.94 -1.52 -16.34
C LEU A 264 -11.23 -1.99 -15.66
N PHE A 265 -12.19 -1.10 -15.50
CA PHE A 265 -13.44 -1.39 -14.78
C PHE A 265 -14.36 -2.34 -15.55
N ARG A 266 -14.14 -2.55 -16.86
CA ARG A 266 -14.94 -3.47 -17.69
C ARG A 266 -14.35 -4.87 -17.76
N LYS A 267 -13.05 -5.04 -17.52
CA LYS A 267 -12.37 -6.33 -17.65
C LYS A 267 -12.33 -7.02 -16.28
N PRO A 268 -12.73 -8.30 -16.18
CA PRO A 268 -12.45 -9.08 -14.99
C PRO A 268 -10.93 -9.33 -14.86
N ILE A 269 -10.48 -9.68 -13.66
CA ILE A 269 -9.05 -9.96 -13.38
C ILE A 269 -8.89 -11.35 -12.81
N ASP A 270 -7.93 -12.09 -13.35
CA ASP A 270 -7.40 -13.30 -12.75
C ASP A 270 -5.98 -13.00 -12.26
N LEU A 271 -5.77 -13.07 -10.94
CA LEU A 271 -4.46 -12.88 -10.31
C LEU A 271 -3.99 -14.22 -9.73
N ALA A 272 -2.95 -14.81 -10.30
CA ALA A 272 -2.24 -15.92 -9.70
C ALA A 272 -1.03 -15.40 -8.92
N VAL A 273 -0.88 -15.84 -7.68
CA VAL A 273 0.26 -15.50 -6.82
C VAL A 273 1.03 -16.77 -6.49
N ALA A 274 2.27 -16.88 -6.97
CA ALA A 274 3.21 -17.87 -6.48
C ALA A 274 4.12 -17.23 -5.43
N ILE A 275 4.11 -17.74 -4.21
CA ILE A 275 4.85 -17.18 -3.08
C ILE A 275 5.76 -18.23 -2.46
N ASP A 276 7.02 -17.85 -2.32
CA ASP A 276 8.02 -18.57 -1.54
C ASP A 276 7.60 -18.61 -0.06
N CYS A 277 7.64 -19.80 0.51
CA CYS A 277 7.19 -20.10 1.87
C CYS A 277 8.33 -20.56 2.79
N THR A 278 9.58 -20.25 2.46
CA THR A 278 10.73 -20.47 3.34
C THR A 278 10.78 -19.49 4.51
N ALA A 279 11.66 -19.76 5.48
CA ALA A 279 11.75 -18.98 6.72
C ALA A 279 12.00 -17.47 6.49
N SER A 280 12.78 -17.09 5.46
CA SER A 280 13.09 -15.68 5.13
C SER A 280 11.85 -14.89 4.74
N MET A 281 10.85 -15.55 4.15
CA MET A 281 9.62 -14.96 3.62
C MET A 281 8.53 -14.68 4.68
N SER A 282 8.87 -14.84 5.98
CA SER A 282 7.94 -14.65 7.10
C SER A 282 7.22 -13.30 7.08
N ALA A 283 7.89 -12.23 6.65
CA ALA A 283 7.31 -10.89 6.63
C ALA A 283 6.29 -10.73 5.50
N GLU A 284 6.61 -11.24 4.31
CA GLU A 284 5.82 -11.16 3.08
C GLU A 284 4.57 -12.03 3.18
N ILE A 285 4.68 -13.26 3.70
CA ILE A 285 3.53 -14.14 3.93
C ILE A 285 2.55 -13.46 4.89
N ALA A 286 3.06 -12.88 5.98
CA ALA A 286 2.21 -12.20 6.95
C ALA A 286 1.57 -10.92 6.37
N ALA A 287 2.26 -10.20 5.49
CA ALA A 287 1.69 -9.07 4.75
C ALA A 287 0.58 -9.52 3.78
N ALA A 288 0.79 -10.60 3.04
CA ALA A 288 -0.22 -11.19 2.15
C ALA A 288 -1.45 -11.66 2.94
N GLN A 289 -1.25 -12.39 4.05
CA GLN A 289 -2.31 -12.83 4.97
C GLN A 289 -3.12 -11.66 5.52
N ALA A 290 -2.45 -10.56 5.87
CA ALA A 290 -3.11 -9.38 6.40
C ALA A 290 -3.89 -8.60 5.33
N GLY A 291 -3.51 -8.65 4.05
CA GLY A 291 -4.06 -7.74 3.02
C GLY A 291 -4.87 -8.38 1.90
N ILE A 292 -4.89 -9.71 1.75
CA ILE A 292 -5.58 -10.36 0.61
C ILE A 292 -7.07 -10.01 0.52
N ASP A 293 -7.76 -9.96 1.67
CA ASP A 293 -9.18 -9.58 1.74
C ASP A 293 -9.41 -8.18 1.20
N ASP A 294 -8.51 -7.27 1.54
CA ASP A 294 -8.59 -5.87 1.15
C ASP A 294 -8.28 -5.69 -0.33
N LEU A 295 -7.29 -6.41 -0.84
CA LEU A 295 -6.99 -6.47 -2.26
C LEU A 295 -8.23 -6.95 -3.03
N MET A 296 -8.82 -8.09 -2.64
CA MET A 296 -9.99 -8.63 -3.34
C MET A 296 -11.19 -7.69 -3.24
N ARG A 297 -11.48 -7.12 -2.07
CA ARG A 297 -12.56 -6.13 -1.92
C ARG A 297 -12.33 -4.88 -2.76
N PHE A 298 -11.09 -4.40 -2.82
CA PHE A 298 -10.72 -3.24 -3.62
C PHE A 298 -10.84 -3.52 -5.12
N VAL A 299 -10.28 -4.63 -5.58
CA VAL A 299 -10.31 -5.01 -7.00
C VAL A 299 -11.72 -5.37 -7.44
N ASN A 300 -12.55 -5.96 -6.58
CA ASN A 300 -13.97 -6.14 -6.87
C ASN A 300 -14.75 -4.83 -6.91
N ALA A 301 -14.27 -3.78 -6.23
CA ALA A 301 -14.86 -2.43 -6.33
C ALA A 301 -14.38 -1.67 -7.58
N VAL A 302 -13.22 -2.02 -8.16
CA VAL A 302 -12.70 -1.42 -9.39
C VAL A 302 -12.99 -2.22 -10.66
N THR A 303 -13.29 -3.52 -10.64
CA THR A 303 -13.37 -4.33 -11.87
C THR A 303 -14.67 -5.11 -11.98
N GLY A 304 -14.89 -5.73 -13.14
CA GLY A 304 -15.99 -6.68 -13.37
C GLY A 304 -15.91 -7.97 -12.53
N GLY A 305 -14.90 -8.11 -11.67
CA GLY A 305 -14.74 -9.21 -10.74
C GLY A 305 -13.33 -9.79 -10.76
N MET A 306 -12.79 -10.03 -9.57
CA MET A 306 -11.48 -10.63 -9.34
C MET A 306 -11.61 -12.11 -8.98
N ARG A 307 -10.69 -12.92 -9.51
CA ARG A 307 -10.36 -14.21 -8.91
C ARG A 307 -8.89 -14.25 -8.51
N VAL A 308 -8.61 -14.95 -7.42
CA VAL A 308 -7.25 -15.19 -6.95
C VAL A 308 -6.96 -16.68 -6.92
N ALA A 309 -5.83 -17.07 -7.51
CA ALA A 309 -5.21 -18.38 -7.34
C ALA A 309 -3.91 -18.23 -6.56
N ILE A 310 -3.54 -19.24 -5.77
CA ILE A 310 -2.38 -19.18 -4.88
C ILE A 310 -1.54 -20.44 -5.07
N VAL A 311 -0.24 -20.26 -5.24
CA VAL A 311 0.77 -21.31 -5.16
C VAL A 311 1.73 -21.00 -4.03
N GLY A 312 1.84 -21.87 -3.04
CA GLY A 312 2.95 -21.86 -2.07
C GLY A 312 4.02 -22.84 -2.50
N PHE A 313 5.29 -22.45 -2.45
CA PHE A 313 6.41 -23.33 -2.73
C PHE A 313 7.55 -23.13 -1.72
N ARG A 314 8.36 -24.17 -1.52
CA ARG A 314 9.57 -24.16 -0.68
C ARG A 314 10.70 -24.95 -1.37
N ASP A 315 11.74 -25.30 -0.63
CA ASP A 315 12.83 -26.16 -1.06
C ASP A 315 12.36 -27.63 -1.15
N GLN A 316 13.04 -28.43 -1.98
CA GLN A 316 12.78 -29.85 -2.20
C GLN A 316 12.90 -30.72 -0.95
N GLN A 317 13.60 -30.25 0.09
CA GLN A 317 13.83 -31.01 1.31
C GLN A 317 12.79 -30.75 2.41
N ASP A 318 11.89 -29.79 2.20
CA ASP A 318 10.91 -29.39 3.22
C ASP A 318 9.70 -30.34 3.29
N GLU A 319 9.05 -30.39 4.45
CA GLU A 319 7.88 -31.26 4.73
C GLU A 319 6.73 -31.04 3.73
N PHE A 320 6.61 -29.81 3.26
CA PHE A 320 5.69 -29.42 2.21
C PHE A 320 6.46 -28.67 1.13
N GLN A 321 6.33 -29.15 -0.11
CA GLN A 321 7.11 -28.70 -1.26
C GLN A 321 6.33 -27.77 -2.20
N LEU A 322 5.05 -28.07 -2.48
CA LEU A 322 4.24 -27.33 -3.47
C LEU A 322 2.72 -27.51 -3.29
N MET A 323 1.98 -26.41 -3.15
CA MET A 323 0.55 -26.32 -2.79
C MET A 323 -0.05 -25.35 -3.79
N GLY A 324 -1.02 -25.82 -4.55
CA GLY A 324 -1.77 -24.98 -5.47
C GLY A 324 -3.24 -24.98 -5.11
N TRP A 325 -3.82 -23.79 -5.10
CA TRP A 325 -5.26 -23.59 -5.08
C TRP A 325 -5.65 -22.76 -6.29
N ASP A 326 -6.52 -23.31 -7.11
CA ASP A 326 -7.04 -22.67 -8.33
C ASP A 326 -7.89 -21.42 -8.00
N PHE A 327 -8.29 -20.66 -9.01
CA PHE A 327 -9.01 -19.40 -8.86
C PHE A 327 -10.26 -19.48 -7.98
N THR A 328 -10.41 -18.53 -7.03
CA THR A 328 -11.65 -18.29 -6.28
C THR A 328 -12.06 -16.82 -6.32
N THR A 329 -13.36 -16.56 -6.35
CA THR A 329 -13.94 -15.21 -6.17
C THR A 329 -14.21 -14.89 -4.70
N ASP A 330 -14.17 -15.88 -3.80
CA ASP A 330 -14.51 -15.69 -2.38
C ASP A 330 -13.30 -15.21 -1.57
N PRO A 331 -13.31 -13.98 -1.03
CA PRO A 331 -12.24 -13.48 -0.18
C PRO A 331 -12.00 -14.36 1.06
N THR A 332 -13.06 -14.96 1.62
CA THR A 332 -12.92 -15.85 2.78
C THR A 332 -12.15 -17.11 2.42
N GLU A 333 -12.43 -17.69 1.26
CA GLU A 333 -11.71 -18.87 0.79
C GLU A 333 -10.25 -18.54 0.44
N ALA A 334 -10.01 -17.41 -0.25
CA ALA A 334 -8.66 -16.93 -0.53
C ALA A 334 -7.86 -16.70 0.76
N ARG A 335 -8.49 -16.11 1.78
CA ARG A 335 -7.95 -15.97 3.14
C ARG A 335 -7.59 -17.34 3.72
N THR A 336 -8.55 -18.27 3.78
CA THR A 336 -8.27 -19.61 4.33
C THR A 336 -7.12 -20.31 3.61
N ARG A 337 -6.94 -20.11 2.30
CA ARG A 337 -5.83 -20.67 1.52
C ARG A 337 -4.49 -20.01 1.85
N ILE A 338 -4.41 -18.68 1.90
CA ILE A 338 -3.15 -17.99 2.27
C ILE A 338 -2.75 -18.27 3.73
N TRP A 339 -3.72 -18.49 4.62
CA TRP A 339 -3.47 -18.85 6.02
C TRP A 339 -2.98 -20.29 6.23
N LYS A 340 -3.12 -21.16 5.22
CA LYS A 340 -2.46 -22.47 5.19
C LYS A 340 -0.96 -22.38 4.91
N LEU A 341 -0.50 -21.26 4.34
CA LEU A 341 0.92 -21.01 4.15
C LEU A 341 1.55 -20.60 5.48
N SER A 342 2.72 -21.17 5.77
CA SER A 342 3.58 -20.73 6.86
C SER A 342 5.01 -20.64 6.37
N ALA A 343 5.76 -19.67 6.88
CA ALA A 343 7.20 -19.62 6.66
C ALA A 343 7.85 -20.71 7.53
N ASP A 344 8.49 -21.68 6.89
CA ASP A 344 9.23 -22.74 7.56
C ASP A 344 10.23 -23.36 6.58
N GLY A 345 11.21 -24.07 7.10
CA GLY A 345 12.19 -24.77 6.27
C GLY A 345 13.16 -23.85 5.53
N GLY A 346 13.69 -24.37 4.44
CA GLY A 346 14.84 -23.86 3.70
C GLY A 346 16.18 -24.44 4.18
N GLY A 347 17.27 -24.01 3.56
CA GLY A 347 18.61 -24.45 3.96
C GLY A 347 19.70 -24.03 2.97
N ASP A 348 19.49 -24.36 1.68
CA ASP A 348 20.38 -23.98 0.59
C ASP A 348 19.61 -23.13 -0.43
N GLU A 349 20.15 -22.00 -0.88
CA GLU A 349 19.70 -21.40 -2.16
C GLU A 349 20.04 -22.45 -3.25
N PRO A 350 19.08 -23.01 -4.04
CA PRO A 350 17.87 -22.37 -4.60
C PRO A 350 16.50 -23.05 -4.29
N GLU A 351 15.39 -22.50 -4.82
CA GLU A 351 14.00 -22.88 -4.51
C GLU A 351 13.20 -23.52 -5.68
N MET A 352 12.02 -24.09 -5.40
CA MET A 352 11.12 -24.73 -6.39
C MET A 352 10.30 -23.77 -7.28
N VAL A 353 10.89 -22.66 -7.72
CA VAL A 353 10.25 -21.65 -8.59
C VAL A 353 9.68 -22.26 -9.88
N TYR A 354 10.41 -23.17 -10.54
CA TYR A 354 9.97 -23.79 -11.79
C TYR A 354 8.66 -24.57 -11.62
N GLU A 355 8.55 -25.39 -10.57
CA GLU A 355 7.35 -26.20 -10.32
C GLU A 355 6.15 -25.34 -9.94
N ALA A 356 6.38 -24.25 -9.21
CA ALA A 356 5.36 -23.27 -8.88
C ALA A 356 4.78 -22.59 -10.12
N MET A 357 5.65 -22.13 -11.02
CA MET A 357 5.23 -21.50 -12.27
C MET A 357 4.56 -22.50 -13.22
N ARG A 358 5.08 -23.74 -13.30
CA ARG A 358 4.48 -24.82 -14.08
C ARG A 358 3.05 -25.14 -13.63
N MET A 359 2.83 -25.14 -12.31
CA MET A 359 1.50 -25.30 -11.74
C MET A 359 0.59 -24.13 -12.09
N ALA A 360 1.06 -22.89 -11.90
CA ALA A 360 0.25 -21.70 -12.14
C ALA A 360 -0.19 -21.57 -13.61
N TYR A 361 0.71 -21.79 -14.56
CA TYR A 361 0.38 -21.68 -15.99
C TYR A 361 -0.33 -22.92 -16.53
N GLY A 362 0.03 -24.12 -16.05
CA GLY A 362 -0.42 -25.38 -16.65
C GLY A 362 -1.66 -26.00 -16.01
N LYS A 363 -2.02 -25.62 -14.78
CA LYS A 363 -3.12 -26.25 -14.03
C LYS A 363 -4.26 -25.31 -13.64
N PHE A 364 -4.02 -24.00 -13.53
CA PHE A 364 -5.07 -23.07 -13.15
C PHE A 364 -6.01 -22.75 -14.29
N THR A 365 -7.26 -22.44 -13.95
CA THR A 365 -8.35 -22.22 -14.91
C THR A 365 -8.51 -20.75 -15.29
N TRP A 366 -7.52 -20.22 -16.01
CA TRP A 366 -7.51 -18.83 -16.50
C TRP A 366 -8.72 -18.51 -17.40
N ARG A 367 -9.31 -17.31 -17.22
CA ARG A 367 -10.38 -16.77 -18.07
C ARG A 367 -9.81 -16.00 -19.24
N THR A 368 -10.11 -16.45 -20.44
CA THR A 368 -9.71 -15.80 -21.70
C THR A 368 -10.21 -14.36 -21.86
N GLU A 369 -11.30 -13.99 -21.19
CA GLU A 369 -11.87 -12.64 -21.21
C GLU A 369 -11.33 -11.73 -20.09
N ALA A 370 -10.53 -12.27 -19.17
CA ALA A 370 -9.93 -11.54 -18.07
C ALA A 370 -8.57 -10.95 -18.44
N GLN A 371 -8.16 -9.96 -17.67
CA GLN A 371 -6.74 -9.62 -17.57
C GLN A 371 -6.06 -10.69 -16.70
N GLU A 372 -5.13 -11.42 -17.30
CA GLU A 372 -4.44 -12.57 -16.70
C GLU A 372 -3.07 -12.13 -16.17
N VAL A 373 -2.91 -12.10 -14.84
CA VAL A 373 -1.69 -11.63 -14.18
C VAL A 373 -1.13 -12.72 -13.28
N MET A 374 0.12 -13.12 -13.53
CA MET A 374 0.90 -13.99 -12.66
C MET A 374 1.93 -13.16 -11.89
N VAL A 375 2.01 -13.35 -10.58
CA VAL A 375 3.03 -12.71 -9.73
C VAL A 375 3.83 -13.76 -9.00
N LEU A 376 5.13 -13.81 -9.28
CA LEU A 376 6.11 -14.59 -8.51
C LEU A 376 6.67 -13.73 -7.38
N ILE A 377 6.64 -14.23 -6.14
CA ILE A 377 7.18 -13.56 -4.95
C ILE A 377 8.21 -14.49 -4.32
N GLY A 378 9.45 -14.03 -4.18
CA GLY A 378 10.52 -14.82 -3.55
C GLY A 378 11.83 -14.05 -3.45
N ASP A 379 12.82 -14.64 -2.77
CA ASP A 379 14.14 -14.04 -2.57
C ASP A 379 15.31 -14.91 -3.11
N ALA A 380 15.00 -16.11 -3.63
CA ALA A 380 15.97 -17.07 -4.16
C ALA A 380 15.64 -17.56 -5.59
N PRO A 381 16.65 -17.97 -6.38
CA PRO A 381 16.46 -18.36 -7.78
C PRO A 381 15.88 -19.79 -7.90
N PRO A 382 15.46 -20.22 -9.12
CA PRO A 382 15.14 -21.61 -9.38
C PRO A 382 16.34 -22.54 -9.18
N HIS A 383 16.10 -23.82 -8.84
CA HIS A 383 17.14 -24.85 -8.79
C HIS A 383 17.99 -24.94 -10.07
N PRO A 384 19.27 -25.39 -9.99
CA PRO A 384 20.16 -25.44 -11.14
C PRO A 384 19.60 -26.35 -12.23
N GLY A 385 19.73 -25.92 -13.49
CA GLY A 385 19.15 -26.62 -14.65
C GLY A 385 17.72 -26.21 -14.98
N TRP A 386 17.00 -25.54 -14.09
CA TRP A 386 15.61 -25.12 -14.33
C TRP A 386 15.45 -23.67 -14.73
N GLY A 387 16.43 -22.80 -14.45
CA GLY A 387 16.34 -21.35 -14.71
C GLY A 387 15.89 -20.97 -16.13
N ILE A 388 16.57 -21.49 -17.16
CA ILE A 388 16.21 -21.20 -18.57
C ILE A 388 14.81 -21.72 -18.90
N ARG A 389 14.45 -22.91 -18.43
CA ARG A 389 13.11 -23.48 -18.66
C ARG A 389 12.01 -22.63 -17.99
N THR A 390 12.30 -22.05 -16.83
CA THR A 390 11.39 -21.11 -16.16
C THR A 390 11.18 -19.84 -16.99
N VAL A 391 12.25 -19.31 -17.61
CA VAL A 391 12.18 -18.15 -18.51
C VAL A 391 11.35 -18.47 -19.76
N GLU A 392 11.63 -19.61 -20.42
CA GLU A 392 10.89 -20.07 -21.60
C GLU A 392 9.40 -20.28 -21.30
N MET A 393 9.08 -20.79 -20.11
CA MET A 393 7.70 -20.97 -19.66
C MET A 393 6.96 -19.64 -19.47
N SER A 394 7.62 -18.65 -18.85
CA SER A 394 7.08 -17.29 -18.73
C SER A 394 6.84 -16.66 -20.11
N GLN A 395 7.76 -16.86 -21.06
CA GLN A 395 7.60 -16.40 -22.43
C GLN A 395 6.40 -17.06 -23.13
N ALA A 396 6.24 -18.38 -22.99
CA ALA A 396 5.13 -19.11 -23.56
C ALA A 396 3.78 -18.64 -22.97
N ALA A 397 3.72 -18.43 -21.66
CA ALA A 397 2.54 -17.90 -20.99
C ALA A 397 2.17 -16.49 -21.48
N HIS A 398 3.16 -15.63 -21.70
CA HIS A 398 2.94 -14.30 -22.27
C HIS A 398 2.37 -14.33 -23.68
N ALA A 399 2.84 -15.26 -24.52
CA ALA A 399 2.27 -15.48 -25.86
C ALA A 399 0.78 -15.92 -25.81
N HIS A 400 0.32 -16.44 -24.68
CA HIS A 400 -1.08 -16.80 -24.43
C HIS A 400 -1.89 -15.73 -23.67
N GLY A 401 -1.29 -14.59 -23.33
CA GLY A 401 -1.98 -13.46 -22.69
C GLY A 401 -1.68 -13.26 -21.20
N ILE A 402 -0.95 -14.18 -20.56
CA ILE A 402 -0.62 -14.09 -19.13
C ILE A 402 0.61 -13.19 -18.94
N THR A 403 0.43 -12.02 -18.31
CA THR A 403 1.56 -11.16 -17.96
C THR A 403 2.18 -11.59 -16.63
N THR A 404 3.51 -11.76 -16.61
CA THR A 404 4.23 -12.24 -15.42
C THR A 404 5.10 -11.15 -14.81
N TYR A 405 4.83 -10.85 -13.55
CA TYR A 405 5.63 -9.94 -12.73
C TYR A 405 6.38 -10.72 -11.65
N VAL A 406 7.47 -10.13 -11.18
CA VAL A 406 8.27 -10.73 -10.11
C VAL A 406 8.46 -9.71 -9.01
N ILE A 407 8.07 -10.07 -7.79
CA ILE A 407 8.36 -9.31 -6.58
C ILE A 407 9.56 -9.98 -5.89
N SER A 408 10.70 -9.31 -5.95
CA SER A 408 11.92 -9.73 -5.27
C SER A 408 11.88 -9.29 -3.81
N ALA A 409 11.77 -10.25 -2.89
CA ALA A 409 11.70 -10.06 -1.45
C ALA A 409 13.07 -10.10 -0.74
N ARG A 410 14.17 -9.92 -1.49
CA ARG A 410 15.51 -9.84 -0.89
C ARG A 410 15.63 -8.67 0.07
N SER A 411 16.44 -8.85 1.12
CA SER A 411 16.86 -7.77 2.02
C SER A 411 17.36 -6.55 1.24
N ILE A 412 16.99 -5.35 1.71
CA ILE A 412 17.40 -4.06 1.11
C ILE A 412 18.92 -3.88 1.04
N THR A 413 19.67 -4.60 1.88
CA THR A 413 21.14 -4.60 1.89
C THR A 413 21.76 -5.45 0.77
N LYS A 414 20.99 -6.37 0.17
CA LYS A 414 21.43 -7.21 -0.95
C LYS A 414 20.97 -6.57 -2.25
N THR A 415 21.88 -5.84 -2.91
CA THR A 415 21.57 -5.10 -4.14
C THR A 415 21.62 -5.97 -5.39
N GLU A 416 22.20 -7.16 -5.34
CA GLU A 416 22.21 -8.08 -6.48
C GLU A 416 20.80 -8.55 -6.85
N GLU A 417 20.54 -8.71 -8.14
CA GLU A 417 19.30 -9.32 -8.63
C GLU A 417 19.31 -10.82 -8.34
N VAL A 418 18.14 -11.36 -7.99
CA VAL A 418 17.96 -12.82 -7.95
C VAL A 418 18.14 -13.35 -9.37
N LYS A 419 19.00 -14.35 -9.54
CA LYS A 419 19.29 -14.94 -10.85
C LYS A 419 17.98 -15.40 -11.53
N HIS A 420 17.86 -15.15 -12.83
CA HIS A 420 16.69 -15.42 -13.68
C HIS A 420 15.43 -14.60 -13.42
N PHE A 421 15.25 -13.95 -12.26
CA PHE A 421 14.05 -13.12 -12.01
C PHE A 421 13.85 -12.00 -13.04
N PRO A 422 14.89 -11.21 -13.42
CA PRO A 422 14.76 -10.19 -14.46
C PRO A 422 14.35 -10.78 -15.82
N GLU A 423 14.90 -11.94 -16.18
CA GLU A 423 14.60 -12.62 -17.44
C GLU A 423 13.17 -13.17 -17.44
N ILE A 424 12.74 -13.80 -16.35
CA ILE A 424 11.39 -14.31 -16.15
C ILE A 424 10.36 -13.20 -16.33
N ALA A 425 10.55 -12.07 -15.63
CA ALA A 425 9.62 -10.94 -15.69
C ALA A 425 9.60 -10.33 -17.10
N ARG A 426 10.77 -10.02 -17.67
CA ARG A 426 10.89 -9.39 -18.98
C ARG A 426 10.29 -10.25 -20.09
N MET A 427 10.59 -11.55 -20.09
CA MET A 427 10.04 -12.48 -21.10
C MET A 427 8.55 -12.75 -20.88
N GLY A 428 8.08 -12.63 -19.65
CA GLY A 428 6.66 -12.69 -19.29
C GLY A 428 5.87 -11.41 -19.57
N GLY A 429 6.48 -10.39 -20.18
CA GLY A 429 5.85 -9.10 -20.48
C GLY A 429 5.69 -8.15 -19.29
N GLY A 430 6.25 -8.49 -18.12
CA GLY A 430 6.23 -7.66 -16.92
C GLY A 430 7.63 -7.15 -16.53
N ARG A 431 7.78 -6.82 -15.24
CA ARG A 431 9.02 -6.31 -14.65
C ARG A 431 9.25 -6.85 -13.25
N VAL A 432 10.47 -6.64 -12.74
CA VAL A 432 10.81 -6.92 -11.35
C VAL A 432 10.44 -5.71 -10.49
N ILE A 433 9.77 -5.98 -9.37
CA ILE A 433 9.50 -5.04 -8.29
C ILE A 433 10.36 -5.46 -7.11
N ARG A 434 11.11 -4.53 -6.53
CA ARG A 434 11.82 -4.77 -5.28
C ARG A 434 11.01 -4.18 -4.14
N LEU A 435 10.70 -5.00 -3.13
CA LEU A 435 10.08 -4.49 -1.92
C LEU A 435 11.12 -3.64 -1.17
N SER A 436 10.75 -2.39 -0.88
CA SER A 436 11.51 -1.52 0.02
C SER A 436 10.82 -1.51 1.39
N GLU A 437 11.48 -1.00 2.44
CA GLU A 437 10.84 -0.80 3.76
C GLU A 437 9.55 0.05 3.70
N ARG A 438 9.33 0.79 2.61
CA ARG A 438 8.16 1.65 2.41
C ARG A 438 7.04 1.00 1.58
N ASN A 439 7.29 -0.10 0.89
CA ASN A 439 6.33 -0.65 -0.07
C ASN A 439 5.52 -1.77 0.58
N ASN A 440 4.21 -1.57 0.65
CA ASN A 440 3.29 -2.61 1.08
C ASN A 440 3.11 -3.63 -0.06
N LEU A 441 3.50 -4.89 0.15
CA LEU A 441 3.35 -5.99 -0.81
C LEU A 441 1.95 -6.01 -1.46
N VAL A 442 0.91 -5.77 -0.66
CA VAL A 442 -0.48 -5.85 -1.12
C VAL A 442 -0.82 -4.66 -2.02
N ALA A 443 -0.22 -3.50 -1.76
CA ALA A 443 -0.37 -2.34 -2.63
C ALA A 443 0.35 -2.54 -3.97
N GLU A 444 1.53 -3.14 -3.97
CA GLU A 444 2.24 -3.53 -5.19
C GLU A 444 1.40 -4.51 -6.03
N LEU A 445 0.82 -5.54 -5.38
CA LEU A 445 -0.09 -6.47 -6.03
C LEU A 445 -1.30 -5.75 -6.63
N ALA A 446 -1.90 -4.78 -5.93
CA ALA A 446 -2.99 -3.98 -6.47
C ALA A 446 -2.56 -3.16 -7.69
N GLY A 447 -1.40 -2.47 -7.61
CA GLY A 447 -0.86 -1.67 -8.70
C GLY A 447 -0.63 -2.52 -9.95
N ILE A 448 0.08 -3.64 -9.80
CA ILE A 448 0.45 -4.55 -10.90
C ILE A 448 -0.77 -5.24 -11.49
N ALA A 449 -1.66 -5.76 -10.64
CA ALA A 449 -2.84 -6.50 -11.10
C ALA A 449 -3.79 -5.62 -11.91
N LEU A 450 -3.83 -4.32 -11.63
CA LEU A 450 -4.74 -3.38 -12.24
C LEU A 450 -4.11 -2.61 -13.41
N SER A 451 -2.92 -2.03 -13.23
CA SER A 451 -2.26 -1.26 -14.28
C SER A 451 -0.78 -1.03 -14.01
N ASP A 452 0.09 -1.55 -14.87
CA ASP A 452 1.51 -1.22 -14.81
C ASP A 452 1.80 0.23 -15.27
N THR A 453 1.03 0.75 -16.24
CA THR A 453 1.20 2.13 -16.74
C THR A 453 0.79 3.18 -15.72
N TRP A 454 -0.28 2.94 -14.96
CA TRP A 454 -0.80 3.86 -13.94
C TRP A 454 -0.54 3.35 -12.52
N HIS A 455 0.57 2.63 -12.35
CA HIS A 455 0.91 1.92 -11.12
C HIS A 455 0.85 2.83 -9.89
N ASP A 456 1.57 3.96 -9.89
CA ASP A 456 1.61 4.89 -8.75
C ASP A 456 0.24 5.46 -8.40
N GLN A 457 -0.59 5.75 -9.40
CA GLN A 457 -1.95 6.25 -9.20
C GLN A 457 -2.83 5.17 -8.57
N ILE A 458 -2.77 3.94 -9.06
CA ILE A 458 -3.54 2.82 -8.51
C ILE A 458 -3.09 2.48 -7.09
N VAL A 459 -1.77 2.40 -6.85
CA VAL A 459 -1.19 2.22 -5.51
C VAL A 459 -1.71 3.29 -4.58
N GLY A 460 -1.65 4.57 -4.98
CA GLY A 460 -2.18 5.67 -4.17
C GLY A 460 -3.68 5.58 -3.88
N VAL A 461 -4.49 5.06 -4.82
CA VAL A 461 -5.93 4.83 -4.61
C VAL A 461 -6.16 3.68 -3.64
N PHE A 462 -5.38 2.60 -3.75
CA PHE A 462 -5.45 1.47 -2.82
C PHE A 462 -5.01 1.87 -1.41
N GLU A 463 -3.92 2.61 -1.27
CA GLU A 463 -3.46 3.15 0.02
C GLU A 463 -4.48 4.11 0.63
N ARG A 464 -5.12 4.96 -0.19
CA ARG A 464 -6.25 5.77 0.27
C ARG A 464 -7.37 4.89 0.79
N TYR A 465 -7.75 3.85 0.06
CA TYR A 465 -8.76 2.89 0.50
C TYR A 465 -8.40 2.24 1.85
N LEU A 466 -7.16 1.75 1.99
CA LEU A 466 -6.66 1.17 3.25
C LEU A 466 -6.71 2.18 4.39
N GLN A 467 -6.25 3.42 4.18
CA GLN A 467 -6.26 4.47 5.21
C GLN A 467 -7.67 4.81 5.72
N LEU A 468 -8.67 4.69 4.84
CA LEU A 468 -10.05 5.05 5.14
C LEU A 468 -10.84 3.88 5.74
N CYS A 469 -10.54 2.64 5.32
CA CYS A 469 -11.27 1.44 5.71
C CYS A 469 -10.61 0.65 6.84
N ARG A 470 -9.30 0.79 7.04
CA ARG A 470 -8.53 0.27 8.19
C ARG A 470 -8.08 1.41 9.08
#